data_AF-A0A1M7R7K8-F1
#
_entry.id   AF-A0A1M7R7K8-F1
#
_cell.length_a   1.000
_cell.length_b   1.000
_cell.length_c   1.000
_cell.angle_alpha   90.00
_cell.angle_beta   90.00
_cell.angle_gamma   90.00
#
_symmetry.space_group_name_H-M   'P 1'
#
loop_
_entity.id
_entity.type
_entity.pdbx_description
1 polymer ?
#
loop_
_entity_poly.entity_id
_entity_poly.type
_entity_poly.pdbx_seq_one_letter_code
_entity_poly.pdbx_strand_id
1 'polypeptide(L)'
;MNKLVKRDSMPLAVLVQRNRELNWKAAEVLAPERRKMVEAGLSAKIIDREQEEVETELITIITSTYSIAGQKADPGTLAIYASEFYGRLIEVYPRVTIDEIRQALRNGVYDEYGEYFGLNVKTFIFFIRSYINSDARRKAVEEWSASRERLSESLPDERKNIRASANYSNELYFLFLAGKLEFDLIPAFLYDFMSRVGILQDELNVTRAGSYYYTVLNNDRSRFVANILHDGKERERKSAIIMVAKQFAIWDFFQRCKDWRRRAIFLKYAI
;
A
#
# COMPACT_ATOMS: atom_id res chain seq x y z
N MET A 1 -28.84 21.88 12.00
CA MET A 1 -28.05 20.67 12.37
C MET A 1 -27.41 20.08 11.12
N ASN A 2 -26.20 20.52 10.78
CA ASN A 2 -25.41 19.95 9.69
C ASN A 2 -24.85 18.60 10.14
N LYS A 3 -25.50 17.50 9.74
CA LYS A 3 -24.86 16.18 9.79
C LYS A 3 -23.79 16.17 8.71
N LEU A 4 -22.56 16.45 9.13
CA LEU A 4 -21.33 16.18 8.38
C LEU A 4 -21.45 14.78 7.76
N VAL A 5 -21.54 14.75 6.44
CA VAL A 5 -21.42 13.54 5.64
C VAL A 5 -20.07 12.94 5.98
N LYS A 6 -20.07 11.85 6.76
CA LYS A 6 -18.88 11.02 6.96
C LYS A 6 -18.40 10.62 5.57
N ARG A 7 -17.30 11.24 5.14
CA ARG A 7 -16.53 10.79 3.98
C ARG A 7 -16.06 9.39 4.34
N ASP A 8 -16.52 8.37 3.62
CA ASP A 8 -15.93 7.03 3.65
C ASP A 8 -14.55 7.12 2.97
N SER A 9 -13.60 7.75 3.66
CA SER A 9 -12.19 7.55 3.44
C SER A 9 -11.86 6.13 3.92
N MET A 10 -11.04 5.38 3.15
CA MET A 10 -10.45 4.13 3.63
C MET A 10 -10.01 4.28 5.09
N PRO A 11 -10.28 3.29 5.97
CA PRO A 11 -9.88 3.36 7.35
C PRO A 11 -8.38 3.66 7.43
N LEU A 12 -7.99 4.59 8.30
CA LEU A 12 -6.60 5.04 8.45
C LEU A 12 -5.63 3.85 8.60
N ALA A 13 -6.06 2.79 9.29
CA ALA A 13 -5.32 1.53 9.44
C ALA A 13 -4.94 0.88 8.10
N VAL A 14 -5.87 0.84 7.13
CA VAL A 14 -5.61 0.22 5.81
C VAL A 14 -4.62 1.06 5.00
N LEU A 15 -4.70 2.40 5.09
CA LEU A 15 -3.74 3.29 4.44
C LEU A 15 -2.33 3.18 5.05
N VAL A 16 -2.24 3.02 6.37
CA VAL A 16 -0.97 2.81 7.07
C VAL A 16 -0.34 1.46 6.66
N GLN A 17 -1.14 0.39 6.66
CA GLN A 17 -0.68 -0.93 6.24
C GLN A 17 -0.20 -0.94 4.78
N ARG A 18 -0.99 -0.35 3.87
CA ARG A 18 -0.63 -0.22 2.46
C ARG A 18 0.65 0.58 2.24
N ASN A 19 0.85 1.67 2.99
CA ASN A 19 2.09 2.44 2.92
C ASN A 19 3.30 1.65 3.43
N ARG A 20 3.13 0.85 4.49
CA ARG A 20 4.20 -0.04 4.97
C ARG A 20 4.57 -1.06 3.91
N GLU A 21 3.60 -1.74 3.32
CA GLU A 21 3.83 -2.72 2.25
C GLU A 21 4.55 -2.10 1.05
N LEU A 22 4.14 -0.90 0.64
CA LEU A 22 4.79 -0.18 -0.45
C LEU A 22 6.25 0.15 -0.13
N ASN A 23 6.53 0.62 1.09
CA ASN A 23 7.89 0.94 1.53
C ASN A 23 8.81 -0.29 1.50
N TRP A 24 8.31 -1.45 1.94
CA TRP A 24 9.06 -2.71 1.94
C TRP A 24 9.30 -3.24 0.53
N LYS A 25 8.28 -3.27 -0.33
CA LYS A 25 8.44 -3.67 -1.74
C LYS A 25 9.43 -2.77 -2.49
N ALA A 26 9.43 -1.47 -2.19
CA ALA A 26 10.40 -0.55 -2.75
C ALA A 26 11.83 -0.81 -2.27
N ALA A 27 12.02 -1.37 -1.07
CA ALA A 27 13.33 -1.75 -0.57
C ALA A 27 13.84 -3.07 -1.19
N GLU A 28 12.95 -4.01 -1.49
CA GLU A 28 13.27 -5.32 -2.08
C GLU A 28 13.93 -5.24 -3.47
N VAL A 29 13.72 -4.16 -4.21
CA VAL A 29 14.33 -3.99 -5.54
C VAL A 29 15.75 -3.42 -5.49
N LEU A 30 16.20 -2.95 -4.32
CA LEU A 30 17.53 -2.38 -4.13
C LEU A 30 18.60 -3.49 -4.01
N ALA A 31 19.85 -3.12 -4.33
CA ALA A 31 21.02 -3.94 -4.05
C ALA A 31 21.15 -4.22 -2.53
N PRO A 32 21.72 -5.36 -2.10
CA PRO A 32 21.71 -5.79 -0.69
C PRO A 32 22.24 -4.76 0.31
N GLU A 33 23.34 -4.07 -0.02
CA GLU A 33 23.94 -3.05 0.85
C GLU A 33 23.03 -1.83 1.03
N ARG A 34 22.42 -1.35 -0.05
CA ARG A 34 21.49 -0.21 -0.06
C ARG A 34 20.18 -0.56 0.63
N ARG A 35 19.69 -1.78 0.38
CA ARG A 35 18.51 -2.32 1.05
C ARG A 35 18.69 -2.29 2.56
N LYS A 36 19.80 -2.83 3.06
CA LYS A 36 20.11 -2.86 4.50
C LYS A 36 20.08 -1.46 5.15
N MET A 37 20.56 -0.43 4.46
CA MET A 37 20.51 0.96 4.95
C MET A 37 19.08 1.49 5.01
N VAL A 38 18.29 1.23 3.96
CA VAL A 38 16.90 1.69 3.88
C VAL A 38 16.01 0.96 4.88
N GLU A 39 16.14 -0.36 5.01
CA GLU A 39 15.37 -1.17 5.96
C GLU A 39 15.63 -0.72 7.41
N ALA A 40 16.88 -0.42 7.74
CA ALA A 40 17.20 0.18 9.02
C ALA A 40 16.49 1.53 9.22
N GLY A 41 16.43 2.38 8.20
CA GLY A 41 15.68 3.63 8.25
C GLY A 41 14.15 3.46 8.32
N LEU A 42 13.60 2.29 7.97
CA LEU A 42 12.17 2.00 7.98
C LEU A 42 11.66 1.39 9.30
N SER A 43 12.55 0.92 10.17
CA SER A 43 12.18 0.36 11.47
C SER A 43 11.69 1.44 12.46
N ALA A 44 11.22 1.00 13.63
CA ALA A 44 10.64 1.88 14.64
C ALA A 44 11.65 2.94 15.11
N LYS A 45 11.20 4.20 15.23
CA LYS A 45 12.06 5.30 15.67
C LYS A 45 12.24 5.24 17.17
N ILE A 46 13.40 5.67 17.66
CA ILE A 46 13.67 5.66 19.11
C ILE A 46 12.71 6.55 19.90
N ILE A 47 12.19 7.64 19.31
CA ILE A 47 11.20 8.52 19.95
C ILE A 47 9.83 7.86 20.13
N ASP A 48 9.54 6.81 19.36
CA ASP A 48 8.26 6.08 19.42
C ASP A 48 8.34 4.84 20.33
N ARG A 49 9.45 4.66 21.06
CA ARG A 49 9.74 3.50 21.92
C ARG A 49 9.94 3.92 23.38
N GLU A 50 9.75 2.96 24.28
CA GLU A 50 10.02 3.16 25.71
C GLU A 50 11.51 3.32 25.97
N GLN A 51 11.88 4.29 26.82
CA GLN A 51 13.28 4.62 27.10
C GLN A 51 14.08 3.42 27.60
N GLU A 52 13.54 2.66 28.56
CA GLU A 52 14.23 1.51 29.17
C GLU A 52 14.55 0.41 28.14
N GLU A 53 13.64 0.20 27.18
CA GLU A 53 13.83 -0.75 26.08
C GLU A 53 14.97 -0.28 25.15
N VAL A 54 14.97 1.00 24.79
CA VAL A 54 16.00 1.59 23.93
C VAL A 54 17.37 1.55 24.61
N GLU A 55 17.47 1.94 25.88
CA GLU A 55 18.72 1.91 26.64
C GLU A 55 19.30 0.49 26.75
N THR A 56 18.45 -0.52 26.97
CA THR A 56 18.87 -1.94 26.98
C THR A 56 19.47 -2.37 25.65
N GLU A 57 18.86 -1.98 24.53
CA GLU A 57 19.42 -2.24 23.20
C GLU A 57 20.71 -1.47 22.94
N LEU A 58 20.80 -0.21 23.41
CA LEU A 58 22.03 0.58 23.32
C LEU A 58 23.18 -0.07 24.09
N ILE A 59 22.96 -0.59 25.30
CA ILE A 59 23.98 -1.35 26.05
C ILE A 59 24.52 -2.50 25.19
N THR A 60 23.62 -3.26 24.55
CA THR A 60 23.99 -4.38 23.70
C THR A 60 24.83 -3.93 22.49
N ILE A 61 24.42 -2.85 21.82
CA ILE A 61 25.13 -2.30 20.66
C ILE A 61 26.50 -1.76 21.07
N ILE A 62 26.57 -0.98 22.15
CA ILE A 62 27.82 -0.41 22.66
C ILE A 62 28.76 -1.55 23.06
N THR A 63 28.29 -2.56 23.78
CA THR A 63 29.10 -3.74 24.16
C THR A 63 29.70 -4.44 22.94
N SER A 64 28.89 -4.65 21.90
CA SER A 64 29.38 -5.23 20.64
C SER A 64 30.41 -4.32 19.97
N THR A 65 30.22 -3.00 20.02
CA THR A 65 31.13 -2.00 19.45
C THR A 65 32.51 -2.04 20.13
N TYR A 66 32.54 -2.13 21.47
CA TYR A 66 33.78 -2.34 22.23
C TYR A 66 34.49 -3.64 21.84
N SER A 67 33.72 -4.72 21.72
CA SER A 67 34.26 -6.03 21.36
C SER A 67 34.88 -6.04 19.96
N ILE A 68 34.24 -5.39 18.98
CA ILE A 68 34.77 -5.26 17.61
C ILE A 68 36.05 -4.41 17.60
N ALA A 69 36.09 -3.34 18.39
CA ALA A 69 37.27 -2.48 18.51
C ALA A 69 38.42 -3.11 19.35
N GLY A 70 38.26 -4.33 19.85
CA GLY A 70 39.26 -5.00 20.69
C GLY A 70 39.43 -4.37 22.08
N GLN A 71 38.46 -3.58 22.54
CA GLN A 71 38.51 -2.87 23.83
C GLN A 71 37.65 -3.60 24.87
N LYS A 72 38.09 -3.62 26.13
CA LYS A 72 37.27 -4.13 27.25
C LYS A 72 36.32 -3.04 27.73
N ALA A 73 35.05 -3.37 27.81
CA ALA A 73 34.04 -2.51 28.41
C ALA A 73 33.82 -2.87 29.88
N ASP A 74 33.75 -1.86 30.74
CA ASP A 74 33.29 -2.01 32.12
C ASP A 74 31.75 -1.92 32.18
N PRO A 75 31.04 -2.90 32.78
CA PRO A 75 29.58 -2.92 32.81
C PRO A 75 28.93 -1.67 33.44
N GLY A 76 29.52 -1.12 34.50
CA GLY A 76 29.01 0.10 35.14
C GLY A 76 29.10 1.31 34.22
N THR A 77 30.20 1.40 33.47
CA THR A 77 30.43 2.46 32.48
C THR A 77 29.49 2.34 31.27
N LEU A 78 29.15 1.12 30.84
CA LEU A 78 28.26 0.88 29.71
C LEU A 78 26.85 1.40 29.94
N ALA A 79 26.29 1.20 31.14
CA ALA A 79 24.96 1.70 31.50
C ALA A 79 24.91 3.24 31.47
N ILE A 80 25.95 3.89 32.01
CA ILE A 80 26.09 5.34 31.98
C ILE A 80 26.18 5.83 30.53
N TYR A 81 26.99 5.19 29.69
CA TYR A 81 27.09 5.55 28.28
C TYR A 81 25.79 5.36 27.52
N ALA A 82 25.03 4.30 27.78
CA ALA A 82 23.75 4.07 27.11
C ALA A 82 22.73 5.17 27.46
N SER A 83 22.62 5.55 28.73
CA SER A 83 21.67 6.59 29.16
C SER A 83 22.06 7.97 28.64
N GLU A 84 23.34 8.36 28.76
CA GLU A 84 23.84 9.63 28.20
C GLU A 84 23.73 9.67 26.67
N PHE A 85 23.99 8.54 26.01
CA PHE A 85 23.84 8.44 24.56
C PHE A 85 22.38 8.54 24.13
N TYR A 86 21.45 7.88 24.83
CA TYR A 86 20.01 8.02 24.60
C TYR A 86 19.57 9.48 24.73
N GLY A 87 19.92 10.14 25.84
CA GLY A 87 19.58 11.54 26.06
C GLY A 87 20.05 12.42 24.90
N ARG A 88 21.29 12.22 24.46
CA ARG A 88 21.84 12.98 23.33
C ARG A 88 21.20 12.64 21.98
N LEU A 89 20.81 11.38 21.77
CA LEU A 89 20.12 10.94 20.56
C LEU A 89 18.71 11.56 20.47
N ILE A 90 17.97 11.62 21.57
CA ILE A 90 16.64 12.26 21.60
C ILE A 90 16.74 13.75 21.30
N GLU A 91 17.78 14.45 21.78
CA GLU A 91 17.98 15.87 21.50
C GLU A 91 18.32 16.15 20.02
N VAL A 92 19.21 15.35 19.41
CA VAL A 92 19.82 15.69 18.12
C VAL A 92 19.24 14.87 16.96
N TYR A 93 18.90 13.60 17.20
CA TYR A 93 18.46 12.63 16.19
C TYR A 93 17.23 11.82 16.65
N PRO A 94 16.12 12.43 17.10
CA PRO A 94 14.98 11.70 17.69
C PRO A 94 14.35 10.67 16.75
N ARG A 95 14.49 10.85 15.43
CA ARG A 95 13.92 9.98 14.39
C ARG A 95 14.88 8.91 13.88
N VAL A 96 16.02 8.71 14.51
CA VAL A 96 16.91 7.59 14.19
C VAL A 96 16.30 6.27 14.69
N THR A 97 16.67 5.15 14.08
CA THR A 97 16.29 3.81 14.57
C THR A 97 17.47 3.13 15.27
N ILE A 98 17.17 2.09 16.04
CA ILE A 98 18.21 1.23 16.63
C ILE A 98 19.04 0.55 15.53
N ASP A 99 18.44 0.15 14.41
CA ASP A 99 19.18 -0.50 13.33
C ASP A 99 20.15 0.46 12.65
N GLU A 100 19.76 1.74 12.48
CA GLU A 100 20.65 2.78 11.98
C GLU A 100 21.81 3.02 12.98
N ILE A 101 21.52 3.06 14.28
CA ILE A 101 22.54 3.19 15.33
C ILE A 101 23.54 2.03 15.27
N ARG A 102 23.04 0.79 15.17
CA ARG A 102 23.87 -0.42 15.07
C ARG A 102 24.79 -0.40 13.85
N GLN A 103 24.28 0.03 12.70
CA GLN A 103 25.07 0.16 11.48
C GLN A 103 26.13 1.26 11.61
N ALA A 104 25.74 2.43 12.11
CA ALA A 104 26.65 3.55 12.27
C ALA A 104 27.83 3.20 13.20
N LEU A 105 27.56 2.62 14.37
CA LEU A 105 28.62 2.24 15.30
C LEU A 105 29.53 1.15 14.72
N ARG A 106 28.95 0.16 14.03
CA ARG A 106 29.73 -0.90 13.37
C ARG A 106 30.66 -0.33 12.28
N ASN A 107 30.14 0.52 11.39
CA ASN A 107 30.93 1.10 10.31
C ASN A 107 31.99 2.07 10.85
N GLY A 108 31.67 2.78 11.93
CA GLY A 108 32.61 3.68 12.60
C GLY A 108 33.83 2.97 13.18
N VAL A 109 33.67 1.78 13.78
CA VAL A 109 34.81 0.99 14.28
C VAL A 109 35.63 0.31 13.18
N TYR A 110 35.12 0.28 11.94
CA TYR A 110 35.86 -0.15 10.75
C TYR A 110 36.47 1.05 9.98
N ASP A 111 36.58 2.21 10.63
CA ASP A 111 37.19 3.43 10.09
C ASP A 111 36.50 4.00 8.84
N GLU A 112 35.25 3.61 8.54
CA GLU A 112 34.51 4.13 7.37
C GLU A 112 34.21 5.64 7.48
N TYR A 113 34.28 6.19 8.69
CA TYR A 113 34.02 7.61 8.97
C TYR A 113 35.27 8.39 9.38
N GLY A 114 36.44 7.75 9.31
CA GLY A 114 37.71 8.30 9.77
C GLY A 114 38.10 7.85 11.18
N GLU A 115 39.32 8.21 11.56
CA GLU A 115 39.96 7.75 12.79
C GLU A 115 39.27 8.27 14.06
N TYR A 116 39.35 7.48 15.13
CA TYR A 116 38.84 7.82 16.45
C TYR A 116 39.85 7.44 17.54
N PHE A 117 39.92 8.24 18.61
CA PHE A 117 40.90 8.08 19.68
C PHE A 117 40.41 7.24 20.87
N GLY A 118 39.14 6.81 20.85
CA GLY A 118 38.54 5.99 21.90
C GLY A 118 37.03 5.90 21.76
N LEU A 119 36.43 4.85 22.34
CA LEU A 119 34.99 4.68 22.37
C LEU A 119 34.41 5.42 23.57
N ASN A 120 33.46 6.31 23.31
CA ASN A 120 32.69 7.08 24.28
C ASN A 120 31.48 7.70 23.54
N VAL A 121 30.60 8.36 24.29
CA VAL A 121 29.37 8.99 23.75
C VAL A 121 29.67 9.99 22.62
N LYS A 122 30.74 10.78 22.71
CA LYS A 122 31.13 11.73 21.66
C LYS A 122 31.47 11.00 20.36
N THR A 123 32.22 9.91 20.44
CA THR A 123 32.57 9.06 19.29
C THR A 123 31.33 8.38 18.69
N PHE A 124 30.41 7.89 19.52
CA PHE A 124 29.17 7.29 19.03
C PHE A 124 28.32 8.31 18.26
N ILE A 125 28.15 9.52 18.79
CA ILE A 125 27.42 10.60 18.11
C ILE A 125 28.13 11.01 16.81
N PHE A 126 29.46 11.02 16.79
CA PHE A 126 30.23 11.24 15.56
C PHE A 126 29.89 10.19 14.50
N PHE A 127 29.90 8.90 14.85
CA PHE A 127 29.54 7.83 13.92
C PHE A 127 28.11 7.93 13.40
N ILE A 128 27.14 8.26 14.26
CA ILE A 128 25.74 8.48 13.86
C ILE A 128 25.65 9.62 12.86
N ARG A 129 26.28 10.76 13.18
CA ARG A 129 26.28 11.93 12.29
C ARG A 129 26.88 11.59 10.92
N SER A 130 28.00 10.87 10.92
CA SER A 130 28.67 10.46 9.68
C SER A 130 27.83 9.49 8.85
N TYR A 131 27.18 8.51 9.48
CA TYR A 131 26.25 7.60 8.81
C TYR A 131 25.06 8.34 8.19
N ILE A 132 24.39 9.20 8.96
CA ILE A 132 23.21 9.94 8.51
C ILE A 132 23.54 10.84 7.31
N ASN A 133 24.71 11.49 7.34
CA ASN A 133 25.18 12.38 6.28
C ASN A 133 25.99 11.67 5.19
N SER A 134 26.12 10.35 5.23
CA SER A 134 26.92 9.61 4.27
C SER A 134 26.30 9.63 2.87
N ASP A 135 27.14 9.77 1.85
CA ASP A 135 26.73 9.69 0.46
C ASP A 135 26.10 8.34 0.11
N ALA A 136 26.59 7.27 0.74
CA ALA A 136 26.05 5.92 0.55
C ALA A 136 24.59 5.84 1.01
N ARG A 137 24.27 6.35 2.20
CA ARG A 137 22.90 6.38 2.72
C ARG A 137 22.02 7.30 1.87
N ARG A 138 22.52 8.48 1.48
CA ARG A 138 21.77 9.42 0.63
C ARG A 138 21.37 8.76 -0.70
N LYS A 139 22.31 8.11 -1.40
CA LYS A 139 22.03 7.38 -2.64
C LYS A 139 21.05 6.24 -2.44
N ALA A 140 21.17 5.48 -1.34
CA ALA A 140 20.24 4.40 -1.02
C ALA A 140 18.80 4.92 -0.83
N VAL A 141 18.64 6.06 -0.14
CA VAL A 141 17.33 6.70 0.08
C VAL A 141 16.76 7.27 -1.22
N GLU A 142 17.58 7.89 -2.06
CA GLU A 142 17.16 8.41 -3.38
C GLU A 142 16.65 7.28 -4.28
N GLU A 143 17.38 6.17 -4.39
CA GLU A 143 16.97 5.02 -5.19
C GLU A 143 15.73 4.32 -4.64
N TRP A 144 15.61 4.23 -3.32
CA TRP A 144 14.39 3.75 -2.66
C TRP A 144 13.20 4.65 -2.98
N SER A 145 13.37 5.98 -2.90
CA SER A 145 12.32 6.94 -3.18
C SER A 145 11.84 6.84 -4.63
N ALA A 146 12.77 6.76 -5.59
CA ALA A 146 12.43 6.56 -7.01
C ALA A 146 11.74 5.20 -7.26
N SER A 147 12.16 4.14 -6.56
CA SER A 147 11.51 2.83 -6.67
C SER A 147 10.11 2.83 -6.06
N ARG A 148 9.94 3.51 -4.93
CA ARG A 148 8.65 3.70 -4.27
C ARG A 148 7.70 4.50 -5.14
N GLU A 149 8.17 5.56 -5.79
CA GLU A 149 7.38 6.38 -6.70
C GLU A 149 6.88 5.56 -7.89
N ARG A 150 7.77 4.83 -8.59
CA ARG A 150 7.39 3.92 -9.68
C ARG A 150 6.36 2.87 -9.25
N LEU A 151 6.53 2.29 -8.06
CA LEU A 151 5.55 1.35 -7.51
C LEU A 151 4.24 2.04 -7.14
N SER A 152 4.27 3.31 -6.69
CA SER A 152 3.07 4.08 -6.40
C SER A 152 2.30 4.49 -7.64
N GLU A 153 3.00 4.79 -8.75
CA GLU A 153 2.39 5.14 -10.04
C GLU A 153 1.76 3.93 -10.72
N SER A 154 2.37 2.75 -10.58
CA SER A 154 1.78 1.49 -11.06
C SER A 154 0.60 1.00 -10.20
N LEU A 155 0.44 1.53 -8.99
CA LEU A 155 -0.76 1.31 -8.19
C LEU A 155 -1.90 2.19 -8.74
N PRO A 156 -3.02 1.60 -9.16
CA PRO A 156 -4.13 2.38 -9.66
C PRO A 156 -4.63 3.35 -8.59
N ASP A 157 -4.69 4.65 -8.91
CA ASP A 157 -5.31 5.66 -8.04
C ASP A 157 -6.78 5.31 -7.87
N GLU A 158 -7.11 4.78 -6.69
CA GLU A 158 -8.43 4.27 -6.36
C GLU A 158 -9.49 5.35 -6.50
N ARG A 159 -9.16 6.63 -6.23
CA ARG A 159 -10.09 7.75 -6.44
C ARG A 159 -10.32 8.00 -7.92
N LYS A 160 -9.25 8.01 -8.72
CA LYS A 160 -9.34 8.15 -10.18
C LYS A 160 -10.15 7.00 -10.79
N ASN A 161 -9.97 5.78 -10.31
CA ASN A 161 -10.70 4.61 -10.76
C ASN A 161 -12.18 4.63 -10.36
N ILE A 162 -12.49 5.04 -9.14
CA ILE A 162 -13.89 5.23 -8.69
C ILE A 162 -14.57 6.26 -9.57
N ARG A 163 -13.92 7.40 -9.84
CA ARG A 163 -14.46 8.46 -10.68
C ARG A 163 -14.65 8.00 -12.13
N ALA A 164 -13.66 7.34 -12.71
CA ALA A 164 -13.74 6.80 -14.06
C ALA A 164 -14.86 5.75 -14.19
N SER A 165 -14.97 4.85 -13.20
CA SER A 165 -16.03 3.84 -13.16
C SER A 165 -17.41 4.47 -13.01
N ALA A 166 -17.56 5.50 -12.18
CA ALA A 166 -18.81 6.25 -12.02
C ALA A 166 -19.22 7.00 -13.31
N ASN A 167 -18.26 7.63 -13.99
CA ASN A 167 -18.51 8.28 -15.28
C ASN A 167 -18.97 7.27 -16.33
N TYR A 168 -18.28 6.14 -16.42
CA TYR A 168 -18.63 5.05 -17.33
C TYR A 168 -20.01 4.45 -17.02
N SER A 169 -20.37 4.28 -15.73
CA SER A 169 -21.73 3.88 -15.33
C SER A 169 -22.80 4.87 -15.81
N ASN A 170 -22.54 6.18 -15.70
CA ASN A 170 -23.46 7.20 -16.20
C ASN A 170 -23.61 7.14 -17.73
N GLU A 171 -22.51 6.99 -18.47
CA GLU A 171 -22.51 6.87 -19.94
C GLU A 171 -23.37 5.69 -20.39
N LEU A 172 -23.17 4.51 -19.80
CA LEU A 172 -23.99 3.34 -20.09
C LEU A 172 -25.46 3.58 -19.76
N TYR A 173 -25.75 4.23 -18.63
CA TYR A 173 -27.14 4.58 -18.28
C TYR A 173 -27.76 5.57 -19.29
N PHE A 174 -27.01 6.54 -19.80
CA PHE A 174 -27.50 7.44 -20.84
C PHE A 174 -27.75 6.72 -22.16
N LEU A 175 -26.88 5.79 -22.57
CA LEU A 175 -27.10 4.95 -23.74
C LEU A 175 -28.35 4.09 -23.56
N PHE A 176 -28.57 3.55 -22.36
CA PHE A 176 -29.76 2.79 -22.01
C PHE A 176 -31.03 3.63 -22.12
N LEU A 177 -31.06 4.84 -21.55
CA LEU A 177 -32.19 5.76 -21.66
C LEU A 177 -32.49 6.15 -23.12
N ALA A 178 -31.45 6.26 -23.95
CA ALA A 178 -31.57 6.54 -25.37
C ALA A 178 -31.99 5.31 -26.21
N GLY A 179 -32.15 4.13 -25.59
CA GLY A 179 -32.46 2.88 -26.29
C GLY A 179 -31.34 2.35 -27.17
N LYS A 180 -30.10 2.80 -26.95
CA LYS A 180 -28.90 2.46 -27.73
C LYS A 180 -27.97 1.46 -27.04
N LEU A 181 -28.23 1.14 -25.77
CA LEU A 181 -27.43 0.15 -25.04
C LEU A 181 -27.92 -1.26 -25.32
N GLU A 182 -27.05 -2.08 -25.90
CA GLU A 182 -27.27 -3.51 -26.01
C GLU A 182 -26.89 -4.22 -24.70
N PHE A 183 -27.68 -5.22 -24.32
CA PHE A 183 -27.51 -5.96 -23.07
C PHE A 183 -26.11 -6.58 -22.93
N ASP A 184 -25.62 -7.20 -24.01
CA ASP A 184 -24.34 -7.91 -24.01
C ASP A 184 -23.12 -6.96 -23.86
N LEU A 185 -23.31 -5.66 -24.12
CA LEU A 185 -22.28 -4.64 -23.99
C LEU A 185 -22.14 -4.09 -22.57
N ILE A 186 -22.96 -4.55 -21.63
CA ILE A 186 -22.85 -4.16 -20.22
C ILE A 186 -21.67 -4.91 -19.59
N PRO A 187 -20.65 -4.23 -19.05
CA PRO A 187 -19.54 -4.97 -18.44
C PRO A 187 -19.88 -5.48 -17.04
N ALA A 188 -19.65 -6.77 -16.80
CA ALA A 188 -19.95 -7.41 -15.52
C ALA A 188 -19.19 -6.78 -14.32
N PHE A 189 -17.98 -6.24 -14.54
CA PHE A 189 -17.21 -5.58 -13.48
C PHE A 189 -17.93 -4.38 -12.87
N LEU A 190 -18.86 -3.76 -13.62
CA LEU A 190 -19.61 -2.61 -13.14
C LEU A 190 -20.51 -2.98 -11.97
N TYR A 191 -21.03 -4.21 -11.94
CA TYR A 191 -21.79 -4.74 -10.81
C TYR A 191 -20.92 -4.76 -9.57
N ASP A 192 -19.69 -5.29 -9.68
CA ASP A 192 -18.77 -5.40 -8.55
C ASP A 192 -18.39 -4.00 -8.03
N PHE A 193 -18.17 -3.05 -8.93
CA PHE A 193 -17.97 -1.64 -8.59
C PHE A 193 -19.18 -1.08 -7.84
N MET A 194 -20.39 -1.17 -8.42
CA MET A 194 -21.63 -0.62 -7.87
C MET A 194 -22.01 -1.26 -6.53
N SER A 195 -21.73 -2.55 -6.37
CA SER A 195 -21.93 -3.27 -5.12
C SER A 195 -20.95 -2.82 -4.05
N ARG A 196 -19.66 -2.71 -4.40
CA ARG A 196 -18.62 -2.21 -3.49
C ARG A 196 -18.89 -0.79 -2.99
N VAL A 197 -19.42 0.10 -3.85
CA VAL A 197 -19.78 1.47 -3.44
C VAL A 197 -21.18 1.57 -2.79
N GLY A 198 -21.87 0.44 -2.61
CA GLY A 198 -23.16 0.37 -1.91
C GLY A 198 -24.37 0.86 -2.71
N ILE A 199 -24.26 0.97 -4.03
CA ILE A 199 -25.34 1.43 -4.92
C ILE A 199 -26.26 0.27 -5.31
N LEU A 200 -25.72 -0.94 -5.44
CA LEU A 200 -26.44 -2.11 -5.87
C LEU A 200 -26.18 -3.29 -4.93
N GLN A 201 -27.22 -3.87 -4.34
CA GLN A 201 -27.11 -4.99 -3.39
C GLN A 201 -28.05 -6.15 -3.75
N ASP A 202 -28.59 -6.15 -4.96
CA ASP A 202 -29.53 -7.17 -5.41
C ASP A 202 -28.86 -8.54 -5.48
N GLU A 203 -29.61 -9.58 -5.12
CA GLU A 203 -29.17 -10.95 -5.34
C GLU A 203 -29.10 -11.27 -6.84
N LEU A 204 -28.03 -11.96 -7.24
CA LEU A 204 -27.83 -12.37 -8.63
C LEU A 204 -28.83 -13.45 -9.03
N ASN A 205 -29.65 -13.17 -10.04
CA ASN A 205 -30.58 -14.17 -10.60
C ASN A 205 -29.87 -15.12 -11.58
N VAL A 206 -29.21 -16.14 -11.01
CA VAL A 206 -28.45 -17.15 -11.76
C VAL A 206 -29.34 -18.00 -12.66
N THR A 207 -30.60 -18.22 -12.28
CA THR A 207 -31.57 -19.01 -13.08
C THR A 207 -31.90 -18.30 -14.39
N ARG A 208 -32.26 -17.01 -14.33
CA ARG A 208 -32.51 -16.18 -15.52
C ARG A 208 -31.28 -16.07 -16.41
N ALA A 209 -30.11 -15.90 -15.80
CA ALA A 209 -28.84 -15.84 -16.50
C ALA A 209 -28.49 -17.15 -17.21
N GLY A 210 -28.73 -18.29 -16.56
CA GLY A 210 -28.54 -19.61 -17.14
C GLY A 210 -29.43 -19.83 -18.36
N SER A 211 -30.72 -19.51 -18.25
CA SER A 211 -31.65 -19.60 -19.39
C SER A 211 -31.19 -18.75 -20.57
N TYR A 212 -30.74 -17.52 -20.35
CA TYR A 212 -30.23 -16.64 -21.42
C TYR A 212 -28.93 -17.19 -22.04
N TYR A 213 -28.01 -17.65 -21.20
CA TYR A 213 -26.75 -18.25 -21.65
C TYR A 213 -26.97 -19.44 -22.58
N TYR A 214 -27.84 -20.38 -22.20
CA TYR A 214 -28.08 -21.58 -22.99
C TYR A 214 -28.92 -21.34 -24.25
N THR A 215 -29.82 -20.36 -24.25
CA THR A 215 -30.74 -20.12 -25.37
C THR A 215 -30.21 -19.11 -26.39
N VAL A 216 -29.49 -18.08 -25.94
CA VAL A 216 -29.05 -16.94 -26.78
C VAL A 216 -27.56 -17.00 -27.05
N LEU A 217 -26.72 -17.09 -26.01
CA LEU A 217 -25.26 -16.99 -26.16
C LEU A 217 -24.61 -18.25 -26.72
N ASN A 218 -25.11 -19.44 -26.33
CA ASN A 218 -24.57 -20.71 -26.81
C ASN A 218 -25.00 -21.05 -28.26
N ASN A 219 -26.05 -20.40 -28.77
CA ASN A 219 -26.59 -20.64 -30.11
C ASN A 219 -26.14 -19.59 -31.15
N ASP A 220 -25.75 -18.39 -30.73
CA ASP A 220 -25.33 -17.29 -31.61
C ASP A 220 -23.84 -16.97 -31.43
N ARG A 221 -23.01 -17.64 -32.25
CA ARG A 221 -21.54 -17.55 -32.24
C ARG A 221 -20.99 -16.20 -32.74
N SER A 222 -21.84 -15.31 -33.25
CA SER A 222 -21.41 -13.99 -33.74
C SER A 222 -21.23 -12.95 -32.63
N ARG A 223 -21.72 -13.23 -31.42
CA ARG A 223 -21.68 -12.30 -30.29
C ARG A 223 -20.34 -12.32 -29.58
N PHE A 224 -19.82 -11.14 -29.25
CA PHE A 224 -18.52 -10.91 -28.61
C PHE A 224 -18.29 -11.78 -27.36
N VAL A 225 -19.33 -11.98 -26.55
CA VAL A 225 -19.28 -12.77 -25.32
C VAL A 225 -19.16 -14.27 -25.60
N ALA A 226 -19.72 -14.79 -26.71
CA ALA A 226 -19.65 -16.21 -27.06
C ALA A 226 -18.22 -16.65 -27.42
N ASN A 227 -17.43 -15.78 -28.07
CA ASN A 227 -16.06 -16.09 -28.50
C ASN A 227 -15.04 -16.13 -27.34
N ILE A 228 -15.31 -15.46 -26.21
CA ILE A 228 -14.47 -15.52 -25.01
C ILE A 228 -14.72 -16.81 -24.19
N LEU A 229 -15.84 -17.50 -24.43
CA LEU A 229 -16.40 -18.51 -23.52
C LEU A 229 -16.40 -19.94 -24.07
N HIS A 230 -15.98 -20.15 -25.33
CA HIS A 230 -16.29 -21.39 -26.05
C HIS A 230 -15.29 -22.55 -25.94
N ASP A 231 -14.21 -22.43 -25.16
CA ASP A 231 -13.21 -23.52 -25.01
C ASP A 231 -13.13 -24.13 -23.58
N GLY A 232 -14.16 -23.89 -22.77
CA GLY A 232 -14.05 -24.04 -21.33
C GLY A 232 -14.68 -25.27 -20.68
N LYS A 233 -13.93 -25.86 -19.74
CA LYS A 233 -14.41 -26.84 -18.75
C LYS A 233 -15.62 -26.30 -17.98
N GLU A 234 -16.38 -27.16 -17.29
CA GLU A 234 -17.61 -26.80 -16.55
C GLU A 234 -17.48 -25.58 -15.60
N ARG A 235 -16.27 -25.32 -15.08
CA ARG A 235 -15.94 -24.15 -14.25
C ARG A 235 -16.04 -22.80 -14.98
N GLU A 236 -15.70 -22.77 -16.27
CA GLU A 236 -15.76 -21.56 -17.10
C GLU A 236 -17.20 -21.21 -17.46
N ARG A 237 -18.06 -22.22 -17.64
CA ARG A 237 -19.50 -22.04 -17.85
C ARG A 237 -20.21 -21.43 -16.65
N LYS A 238 -19.92 -21.91 -15.44
CA LYS A 238 -20.49 -21.31 -14.21
C LYS A 238 -20.07 -19.84 -14.07
N SER A 239 -18.82 -19.53 -14.42
CA SER A 239 -18.30 -18.16 -14.39
C SER A 239 -19.00 -17.26 -15.42
N ALA A 240 -19.26 -17.76 -16.62
CA ALA A 240 -20.04 -17.07 -17.65
C ALA A 240 -21.45 -16.73 -17.19
N ILE A 241 -22.16 -17.70 -16.61
CA ILE A 241 -23.52 -17.49 -16.10
C ILE A 241 -23.51 -16.41 -15.00
N ILE A 242 -22.49 -16.38 -14.14
CA ILE A 242 -22.34 -15.32 -13.12
C ILE A 242 -22.13 -13.95 -13.78
N MET A 243 -21.31 -13.85 -14.83
CA MET A 243 -21.12 -12.60 -15.57
C MET A 243 -22.43 -12.09 -16.17
N VAL A 244 -23.22 -12.98 -16.78
CA VAL A 244 -24.55 -12.66 -17.32
C VAL A 244 -25.53 -12.25 -16.22
N ALA A 245 -25.48 -12.91 -15.07
CA ALA A 245 -26.32 -12.54 -13.92
C ALA A 245 -26.00 -11.13 -13.42
N LYS A 246 -24.71 -10.76 -13.38
CA LYS A 246 -24.27 -9.40 -13.04
C LYS A 246 -24.78 -8.36 -14.05
N GLN A 247 -24.77 -8.68 -15.35
CA GLN A 247 -25.34 -7.82 -16.39
C GLN A 247 -26.85 -7.61 -16.19
N PHE A 248 -27.61 -8.67 -15.91
CA PHE A 248 -29.03 -8.57 -15.60
C PHE A 248 -29.31 -7.68 -14.38
N ALA A 249 -28.53 -7.82 -13.31
CA ALA A 249 -28.70 -6.98 -12.13
C ALA A 249 -28.48 -5.48 -12.45
N ILE A 250 -27.48 -5.14 -13.28
CA ILE A 250 -27.26 -3.76 -13.74
C ILE A 250 -28.43 -3.29 -14.63
N TRP A 251 -28.89 -4.14 -15.55
CA TRP A 251 -30.00 -3.81 -16.44
C TRP A 251 -31.29 -3.53 -15.66
N ASP A 252 -31.63 -4.41 -14.71
CA ASP A 252 -32.81 -4.26 -13.86
C ASP A 252 -32.69 -3.00 -12.98
N PHE A 253 -31.47 -2.71 -12.48
CA PHE A 253 -31.20 -1.46 -11.79
C PHE A 253 -31.43 -0.22 -12.68
N PHE A 254 -30.99 -0.24 -13.95
CA PHE A 254 -31.26 0.84 -14.89
C PHE A 254 -32.76 1.01 -15.18
N GLN A 255 -33.52 -0.08 -15.31
CA GLN A 255 -34.98 -0.02 -15.44
C GLN A 255 -35.62 0.67 -14.23
N ARG A 256 -35.26 0.26 -13.01
CA ARG A 256 -35.78 0.91 -11.79
C ARG A 256 -35.43 2.39 -11.71
N CYS A 257 -34.22 2.75 -12.15
CA CYS A 257 -33.81 4.15 -12.19
C CYS A 257 -34.54 4.97 -13.27
N LYS A 258 -34.99 4.35 -14.36
CA LYS A 258 -35.78 5.03 -15.41
C LYS A 258 -37.14 5.49 -14.88
N ASP A 259 -37.77 4.69 -14.03
CA ASP A 259 -39.08 4.99 -13.44
C ASP A 259 -39.00 6.13 -12.40
N TRP A 260 -37.84 6.27 -11.75
CA TRP A 260 -37.55 7.36 -10.83
C TRP A 260 -36.81 8.47 -11.57
N ARG A 261 -37.48 9.56 -11.99
CA ARG A 261 -36.89 10.73 -12.70
C ARG A 261 -35.64 11.37 -12.03
N ARG A 262 -34.50 10.68 -11.97
CA ARG A 262 -33.22 11.13 -11.41
C ARG A 262 -32.23 11.24 -12.55
N ARG A 263 -31.95 12.49 -12.95
CA ARG A 263 -30.88 12.80 -13.89
C ARG A 263 -29.55 12.66 -13.13
N ALA A 264 -28.77 11.64 -13.50
CA ALA A 264 -27.47 11.23 -12.97
C ALA A 264 -27.48 10.53 -11.59
N ILE A 265 -27.44 9.20 -11.64
CA ILE A 265 -27.45 8.26 -10.51
C ILE A 265 -26.17 8.38 -9.66
N PHE A 266 -25.05 8.76 -10.27
CA PHE A 266 -23.71 8.66 -9.67
C PHE A 266 -23.02 10.01 -9.35
N LEU A 267 -23.76 11.14 -9.38
CA LEU A 267 -23.20 12.49 -9.17
C LEU A 267 -22.39 12.64 -7.87
N LYS A 268 -22.76 11.90 -6.81
CA LYS A 268 -22.05 11.93 -5.52
C LYS A 268 -20.60 11.40 -5.59
N TYR A 269 -20.27 10.61 -6.60
CA TYR A 269 -18.94 9.98 -6.77
C TYR A 269 -18.15 10.54 -7.98
N ALA A 270 -18.74 11.48 -8.73
CA ALA A 270 -18.14 12.08 -9.93
C ALA A 270 -17.43 13.44 -9.68
N ILE A 271 -17.66 14.05 -8.50
CA ILE A 271 -17.12 15.34 -8.05
C ILE A 271 -15.93 15.14 -7.11
#